data_AF-A0A5J4Q0N5-F1
#
_entry.id   AF-A0A5J4Q0N5-F1
#
_cell.length_a   1.000
_cell.length_b   1.000
_cell.length_c   1.000
_cell.angle_alpha   90.00
_cell.angle_beta   90.00
_cell.angle_gamma   90.00
#
_symmetry.space_group_name_H-M   'P 1'
#
loop_
_entity.id
_entity.type
_entity.pdbx_description
1 polymer ?
#
loop_
_entity_poly.entity_id
_entity_poly.type
_entity_poly.pdbx_seq_one_letter_code
_entity_poly.pdbx_strand_id
1 'polypeptide(L)'
;MLPETQQSLWKQLCHEARFTIPHTIVAGGETRYQSVKNGLSSITGEGLVGVHDGVRPLVSSEVITRCYKEAETKKAVVPVVDTIETLRKVSNGKSETVNRNEYKFVQTPQVFDIKLLKRAYMQNFNPSFTK
;
A
#
# COMPACT_ATOMS: atom_id res chain seq x y z
N MET A 1 -9.41 -2.62 -3.67
CA MET A 1 -9.48 -2.43 -5.14
C MET A 1 -9.26 -3.79 -5.73
N LEU A 2 -10.15 -4.24 -6.61
CA LEU A 2 -10.13 -5.61 -7.12
C LEU A 2 -10.34 -5.62 -8.64
N PRO A 3 -9.71 -6.55 -9.38
CA PRO A 3 -10.10 -6.82 -10.76
C PRO A 3 -11.60 -7.08 -10.85
N GLU A 4 -12.26 -6.58 -11.91
CA GLU A 4 -13.71 -6.74 -12.09
C GLU A 4 -14.15 -8.20 -12.03
N THR A 5 -13.35 -9.09 -12.63
CA THR A 5 -13.57 -10.55 -12.63
C THR A 5 -13.61 -11.17 -11.24
N GLN A 6 -13.01 -10.53 -10.23
CA GLN A 6 -12.97 -11.03 -8.85
C GLN A 6 -14.03 -10.40 -7.93
N GLN A 7 -14.77 -9.39 -8.39
CA GLN A 7 -15.70 -8.66 -7.52
C GLN A 7 -16.90 -9.53 -7.08
N SER A 8 -17.41 -10.39 -7.97
CA SER A 8 -18.49 -11.34 -7.63
C SER A 8 -18.04 -12.33 -6.56
N LEU A 9 -16.84 -12.91 -6.72
CA LEU A 9 -16.25 -13.81 -5.74
C LEU A 9 -16.05 -13.10 -4.38
N TRP A 10 -15.56 -11.87 -4.37
CA TRP A 10 -15.39 -11.11 -3.14
C TRP A 10 -16.72 -10.89 -2.39
N LYS A 11 -17.79 -10.53 -3.11
CA LYS A 11 -19.12 -10.36 -2.49
C LYS A 11 -19.63 -11.66 -1.86
N GLN A 12 -19.42 -12.80 -2.54
CA GLN A 12 -19.75 -14.11 -1.99
C GLN A 12 -18.95 -14.39 -0.71
N LEU A 13 -17.63 -14.19 -0.73
CA LEU A 13 -16.78 -14.39 0.44
C LEU A 13 -17.16 -13.50 1.62
N CYS A 14 -17.51 -12.22 1.38
CA CYS A 14 -18.00 -11.33 2.44
C CYS A 14 -19.28 -11.85 3.09
N HIS A 15 -20.19 -12.44 2.30
CA HIS A 15 -21.42 -13.04 2.81
C HIS A 15 -21.14 -14.29 3.64
N GLU A 16 -20.33 -15.22 3.12
CA GLU A 16 -19.96 -16.47 3.80
C GLU A 16 -19.19 -16.22 5.10
N ALA A 17 -18.21 -15.30 5.07
CA ALA A 17 -17.41 -14.93 6.23
C ALA A 17 -18.15 -13.97 7.19
N ARG A 18 -19.35 -13.49 6.83
CA ARG A 18 -20.19 -12.58 7.62
C ARG A 18 -19.46 -11.29 8.01
N PHE A 19 -18.75 -10.68 7.07
CA PHE A 19 -18.11 -9.38 7.31
C PHE A 19 -19.16 -8.28 7.50
N THR A 20 -19.08 -7.58 8.61
CA THR A 20 -20.01 -6.49 8.97
C THR A 20 -19.49 -5.11 8.62
N ILE A 21 -18.19 -4.97 8.35
CA ILE A 21 -17.58 -3.71 7.93
C ILE A 21 -18.01 -3.43 6.48
N PRO A 22 -18.56 -2.23 6.17
CA PRO A 22 -18.92 -1.88 4.80
C PRO A 22 -17.71 -1.82 3.87
N HIS A 23 -17.87 -2.34 2.65
CA HIS A 23 -16.83 -2.31 1.62
C HIS A 23 -17.32 -1.54 0.40
N THR A 24 -16.57 -0.49 0.02
CA THR A 24 -16.70 0.14 -1.30
C THR A 24 -15.71 -0.53 -2.25
N ILE A 25 -16.24 -1.26 -3.22
CA ILE A 25 -15.41 -1.94 -4.24
C ILE A 25 -15.20 -0.98 -5.40
N VAL A 26 -13.95 -0.82 -5.82
CA VAL A 26 -13.57 -0.08 -7.02
C VAL A 26 -12.73 -1.00 -7.90
N ALA A 27 -12.93 -0.89 -9.21
CA ALA A 27 -12.14 -1.59 -10.21
C ALA A 27 -10.65 -1.27 -10.05
N GLY A 28 -9.83 -2.32 -9.99
CA GLY A 28 -8.39 -2.20 -10.13
C GLY A 28 -7.99 -1.69 -11.53
N GLY A 29 -6.76 -1.22 -11.66
CA GLY A 29 -6.16 -0.94 -12.96
C GLY A 29 -5.04 -1.93 -13.29
N GLU A 30 -4.41 -1.74 -14.44
CA GLU A 30 -3.31 -2.61 -14.92
C GLU A 30 -2.09 -2.62 -14.00
N THR A 31 -1.89 -1.54 -13.23
CA THR A 31 -0.78 -1.41 -12.29
C THR A 31 -1.28 -1.15 -10.86
N ARG A 32 -0.40 -1.38 -9.88
CA ARG A 32 -0.65 -0.98 -8.48
C ARG A 32 -0.94 0.52 -8.39
N TYR A 33 -0.19 1.35 -9.12
CA TYR A 33 -0.42 2.80 -9.17
C TYR A 33 -1.84 3.12 -9.64
N GLN A 34 -2.30 2.57 -10.76
CA GLN A 34 -3.64 2.84 -11.28
C GLN A 34 -4.73 2.36 -10.31
N SER A 35 -4.53 1.18 -9.70
CA SER A 35 -5.46 0.64 -8.71
C SER A 35 -5.60 1.56 -7.49
N VAL A 36 -4.49 2.04 -6.92
CA VAL A 36 -4.51 2.98 -5.80
C VAL A 36 -5.14 4.31 -6.21
N LYS A 37 -4.81 4.82 -7.41
CA LYS A 37 -5.41 6.04 -7.96
C LYS A 37 -6.95 5.95 -8.01
N ASN A 38 -7.48 4.85 -8.55
CA ASN A 38 -8.92 4.60 -8.60
C ASN A 38 -9.55 4.59 -7.21
N GLY A 39 -8.92 3.91 -6.24
CA GLY A 39 -9.40 3.90 -4.85
C GLY A 39 -9.35 5.27 -4.17
N LEU A 40 -8.32 6.08 -4.42
CA LEU A 40 -8.25 7.44 -3.87
C LEU A 40 -9.32 8.36 -4.46
N SER A 41 -9.65 8.20 -5.74
CA SER A 41 -10.70 8.96 -6.41
C SER A 41 -12.09 8.69 -5.84
N SER A 42 -12.35 7.50 -5.27
CA SER A 42 -13.64 7.19 -4.65
C SER A 42 -13.81 7.75 -3.23
N ILE A 43 -12.73 8.22 -2.60
CA ILE A 43 -12.79 8.75 -1.23
C ILE A 43 -13.28 10.20 -1.27
N THR A 44 -14.46 10.47 -0.74
CA THR A 44 -14.98 11.83 -0.50
C THR A 44 -14.72 12.19 0.96
N GLY A 45 -13.78 13.11 1.22
CA GLY A 45 -13.46 13.54 2.59
C GLY A 45 -12.00 13.88 2.80
N GLU A 46 -11.69 14.18 4.05
CA GLU A 46 -10.36 14.54 4.55
C GLU A 46 -9.93 13.60 5.68
N GLY A 47 -8.64 13.59 6.01
CA GLY A 47 -8.07 12.74 7.06
C GLY A 47 -6.95 11.85 6.53
N LEU A 48 -6.74 10.71 7.21
CA LEU A 48 -5.70 9.75 6.88
C LEU A 48 -6.26 8.57 6.09
N VAL A 49 -5.46 8.05 5.15
CA VAL A 49 -5.78 6.85 4.36
C VAL A 49 -4.63 5.85 4.45
N GLY A 50 -4.98 4.60 4.72
CA GLY A 50 -4.07 3.46 4.64
C GLY A 50 -4.17 2.75 3.29
N VAL A 51 -3.03 2.52 2.64
CA VAL A 51 -2.91 1.63 1.48
C VAL A 51 -2.32 0.31 1.95
N HIS A 52 -3.06 -0.79 1.80
CA HIS A 52 -2.66 -2.12 2.25
C HIS A 52 -2.79 -3.15 1.12
N ASP A 53 -1.78 -4.02 1.00
CA ASP A 53 -1.80 -5.10 0.02
C ASP A 53 -2.66 -6.27 0.55
N GLY A 54 -3.72 -6.64 -0.18
CA GLY A 54 -4.67 -7.68 0.27
C GLY A 54 -4.06 -9.07 0.49
N VAL A 55 -2.88 -9.34 -0.06
CA VAL A 55 -2.12 -10.59 0.11
C VAL A 55 -1.37 -10.67 1.46
N ARG A 56 -1.44 -9.64 2.32
CA ARG A 56 -0.74 -9.56 3.61
C ARG A 56 -1.71 -9.58 4.81
N PRO A 57 -2.52 -10.63 5.01
CA PRO A 57 -3.63 -10.61 5.96
C PRO A 57 -3.24 -10.54 7.45
N LEU A 58 -1.98 -10.80 7.80
CA LEU A 58 -1.53 -10.99 9.19
C LEU A 58 -0.80 -9.76 9.78
N VAL A 59 -1.19 -8.55 9.39
CA VAL A 59 -0.67 -7.32 10.03
C VAL A 59 -1.25 -7.15 11.44
N SER A 60 -0.41 -6.78 12.42
CA SER A 60 -0.88 -6.56 13.79
C SER A 60 -1.64 -5.22 13.94
N SER A 61 -2.61 -5.21 14.85
CA SER A 61 -3.35 -3.99 15.22
C SER A 61 -2.42 -2.89 15.78
N GLU A 62 -1.34 -3.27 16.45
CA GLU A 62 -0.32 -2.36 16.95
C GLU A 62 0.38 -1.62 15.81
N VAL A 63 0.79 -2.33 14.74
CA VAL A 63 1.42 -1.71 13.57
C VAL A 63 0.46 -0.76 12.88
N ILE A 64 -0.79 -1.16 12.69
CA ILE A 64 -1.84 -0.29 12.10
C ILE A 64 -1.99 0.98 12.95
N THR A 65 -2.25 0.83 14.25
CA THR A 65 -2.46 1.94 15.19
C THR A 65 -1.28 2.91 15.19
N ARG A 66 -0.05 2.38 15.26
CA ARG A 66 1.16 3.20 15.25
C ARG A 66 1.31 3.97 13.94
N CYS A 67 1.03 3.34 12.79
CA CYS A 67 1.13 4.04 11.50
C CYS A 67 0.15 5.21 11.40
N TYR A 68 -1.10 5.03 11.84
CA TYR A 68 -2.09 6.12 11.84
C TYR A 68 -1.71 7.22 12.83
N LYS A 69 -1.34 6.89 14.06
CA LYS A 69 -0.91 7.87 15.07
C LYS A 69 0.27 8.72 14.59
N GLU A 70 1.29 8.10 14.02
CA GLU A 70 2.44 8.82 13.49
C GLU A 70 2.08 9.69 12.27
N ALA A 71 1.14 9.23 11.44
CA ALA A 71 0.72 9.95 10.24
C ALA A 71 -0.09 11.21 10.53
N GLU A 72 -0.70 11.34 11.72
CA GLU A 72 -1.38 12.58 12.16
C GLU A 72 -0.43 13.79 12.09
N THR A 73 0.85 13.60 12.39
CA THR A 73 1.86 14.67 12.37
C THR A 73 2.76 14.59 11.13
N LYS A 74 3.20 13.39 10.75
CA LYS A 74 4.16 13.18 9.66
C LYS A 74 3.53 13.19 8.28
N LYS A 75 2.21 13.02 8.17
CA LYS A 75 1.41 13.01 6.93
C LYS A 75 1.73 11.89 5.93
N ALA A 76 2.84 11.17 6.08
CA ALA A 76 3.23 10.03 5.28
C ALA A 76 4.09 9.08 6.12
N VAL A 77 3.57 7.88 6.41
CA VAL A 77 4.21 6.90 7.27
C VAL A 77 4.17 5.53 6.60
N VAL A 78 5.32 4.89 6.55
CA VAL A 78 5.51 3.57 5.95
C VAL A 78 6.21 2.69 6.98
N PRO A 79 5.60 1.56 7.40
CA PRO A 79 6.28 0.61 8.27
C PRO A 79 7.37 -0.10 7.48
N VAL A 80 8.50 -0.35 8.16
CA VAL A 80 9.65 -1.03 7.60
C VAL A 80 10.17 -2.10 8.56
N VAL A 81 10.85 -3.10 8.02
CA VAL A 81 11.55 -4.14 8.80
C VAL A 81 12.98 -4.29 8.31
N ASP A 82 13.84 -4.82 9.18
CA ASP A 82 15.24 -5.05 8.87
C ASP A 82 15.42 -6.11 7.78
N THR A 83 16.47 -5.93 6.99
CA THR A 83 16.90 -6.93 6.01
C THR A 83 17.68 -8.04 6.70
N ILE A 84 17.16 -9.27 6.64
CA ILE A 84 17.84 -10.45 7.21
C ILE A 84 18.84 -11.01 6.19
N GLU A 85 18.43 -11.10 4.93
CA GLU A 85 19.24 -11.66 3.87
C GLU A 85 20.40 -10.74 3.46
N THR A 86 21.48 -11.36 2.96
CA THR A 86 22.58 -10.62 2.34
C THR A 86 22.10 -9.97 1.05
N LEU A 87 22.28 -8.65 0.95
CA LEU A 87 21.95 -7.90 -0.25
C LEU A 87 23.17 -7.77 -1.16
N ARG A 88 22.95 -7.92 -2.46
CA ARG A 88 23.93 -7.57 -3.48
C ARG A 88 23.36 -6.53 -4.42
N LYS A 89 24.12 -5.48 -4.68
CA LYS A 89 23.82 -4.50 -5.72
C LYS A 89 24.38 -5.02 -7.04
N VAL A 90 23.51 -5.17 -8.03
CA VAL A 90 23.90 -5.56 -9.40
C VAL A 90 23.83 -4.33 -10.28
N SER A 91 24.95 -3.94 -10.88
CA SER A 91 25.02 -2.80 -11.79
C SER A 91 26.19 -2.99 -12.76
N ASN A 92 25.99 -2.65 -14.04
CA ASN A 92 27.04 -2.68 -15.06
C ASN A 92 27.80 -4.03 -15.12
N GLY A 93 27.08 -5.16 -15.02
CA GLY A 93 27.67 -6.50 -15.03
C GLY A 93 28.45 -6.90 -13.77
N LYS A 94 28.51 -6.03 -12.76
CA LYS A 94 29.14 -6.31 -11.46
C LYS A 94 28.09 -6.63 -10.42
N SER A 95 28.47 -7.46 -9.45
CA SER A 95 27.64 -7.78 -8.29
C SER A 95 28.48 -7.58 -7.04
N GLU A 96 28.06 -6.68 -6.16
CA GLU A 96 28.79 -6.30 -4.94
C GLU A 96 27.91 -6.47 -3.72
N THR A 97 28.45 -7.01 -2.63
CA THR A 97 27.73 -7.08 -1.35
C THR A 97 27.58 -5.67 -0.80
N VAL A 98 26.37 -5.32 -0.36
CA VAL A 98 26.10 -4.03 0.30
C VAL A 98 25.85 -4.22 1.78
N ASN A 99 26.06 -3.16 2.55
CA ASN A 99 25.74 -3.13 3.97
C ASN A 99 24.21 -3.19 4.16
N ARG A 100 23.68 -4.37 4.50
CA ARG A 100 22.23 -4.60 4.66
C ARG A 100 21.55 -3.70 5.70
N ASN A 101 22.31 -3.13 6.64
CA ASN A 101 21.79 -2.24 7.68
C ASN A 101 21.35 -0.87 7.14
N GLU A 102 21.82 -0.50 5.95
CA GLU A 102 21.43 0.73 5.22
C GLU A 102 20.11 0.55 4.45
N TYR A 103 19.57 -0.65 4.41
CA TYR A 103 18.36 -1.00 3.66
C TYR A 103 17.29 -1.54 4.61
N LYS A 104 16.03 -1.35 4.23
CA LYS A 104 14.87 -1.89 4.94
C LYS A 104 13.87 -2.43 3.94
N PHE A 105 13.11 -3.46 4.33
CA PHE A 105 11.95 -3.90 3.57
C PHE A 105 10.74 -3.07 3.93
N VAL A 106 10.19 -2.38 2.93
CA VAL A 106 8.92 -1.66 3.05
C VAL A 106 7.77 -2.66 3.25
N GLN A 107 6.90 -2.35 4.20
CA GLN A 107 5.68 -3.11 4.49
C GLN A 107 4.44 -2.24 4.23
N THR A 108 3.27 -2.87 4.35
CA THR A 108 1.97 -2.20 4.36
C THR A 108 1.24 -2.54 5.67
N PRO A 109 0.36 -1.66 6.20
CA PRO A 109 -0.23 -0.49 5.56
C PRO A 109 0.71 0.71 5.50
N GLN A 110 0.67 1.43 4.38
CA GLN A 110 1.28 2.75 4.23
C GLN A 110 0.21 3.80 4.47
N VAL A 111 0.40 4.70 5.44
CA VAL A 111 -0.63 5.66 5.87
C VAL A 111 -0.23 7.07 5.48
N PHE A 112 -1.16 7.81 4.87
CA PHE A 112 -0.92 9.15 4.35
C PHE A 112 -2.07 10.09 4.67
N ASP A 113 -1.80 11.38 4.75
CA ASP A 113 -2.81 12.42 4.59
C ASP A 113 -3.43 12.31 3.19
N ILE A 114 -4.77 12.28 3.13
CA ILE A 114 -5.53 12.07 1.89
C ILE A 114 -5.23 13.18 0.88
N LYS A 115 -5.14 14.45 1.31
CA LYS A 115 -4.89 15.58 0.41
C LYS A 115 -3.49 15.50 -0.18
N LEU A 116 -2.49 15.18 0.66
CA LEU A 116 -1.12 14.96 0.22
C LEU A 116 -1.03 13.84 -0.80
N LEU A 117 -1.62 12.69 -0.51
CA LEU A 117 -1.55 11.53 -1.38
C LEU A 117 -2.28 11.79 -2.71
N LYS A 118 -3.49 12.37 -2.68
CA LYS A 118 -4.20 12.75 -3.91
C LYS A 118 -3.37 13.68 -4.79
N ARG A 119 -2.70 14.70 -4.22
CA ARG A 119 -1.79 15.58 -4.98
C ARG A 119 -0.62 14.82 -5.60
N ALA A 120 -0.03 13.85 -4.90
CA ALA A 120 1.02 13.02 -5.47
C ALA A 120 0.53 12.21 -6.69
N TYR A 121 -0.71 11.74 -6.67
CA TYR A 121 -1.34 11.00 -7.78
C TYR A 121 -1.86 11.89 -8.93
N MET A 122 -1.78 13.21 -8.81
CA MET A 122 -2.04 14.14 -9.92
C MET A 122 -0.84 14.31 -10.86
N GLN A 123 0.33 13.82 -10.46
CA GLN A 123 1.52 13.83 -11.31
C GLN A 123 1.35 12.85 -12.49
N ASN A 124 2.06 13.12 -13.59
CA ASN A 124 2.13 12.19 -14.71
C ASN A 124 2.69 10.85 -14.25
N PHE A 125 2.13 9.75 -14.76
CA PHE A 125 2.59 8.42 -14.43
C PHE A 125 4.08 8.27 -14.77
N ASN A 126 4.84 7.72 -13.82
CA ASN A 126 6.23 7.32 -14.02
C ASN A 126 6.34 5.81 -13.72
N PRO A 127 7.00 5.01 -14.58
CA PRO A 127 7.27 3.60 -14.30
C PRO A 127 8.03 3.35 -12.99
N SER A 128 8.71 4.34 -12.41
CA SER A 128 9.33 4.23 -11.09
C SER A 128 8.32 4.15 -9.94
N PHE A 129 7.06 4.55 -10.13
CA PHE A 129 6.01 4.53 -9.09
C PHE A 129 5.41 3.15 -8.84
N THR A 130 5.75 2.18 -9.69
CA THR A 130 5.27 0.78 -9.59
C THR A 130 6.34 -0.19 -9.11
N LYS A 131 7.55 0.29 -8.81
CA LYS A 131 8.68 -0.52 -8.33
C LYS A 131 8.70 -0.64 -6.82
#